data_AF-A0A0F7JIX2-F1
#
_entry.id   AF-A0A0F7JIX2-F1
#
_cell.length_a   1.000
_cell.length_b   1.000
_cell.length_c   1.000
_cell.angle_alpha   90.00
_cell.angle_beta   90.00
_cell.angle_gamma   90.00
#
_symmetry.space_group_name_H-M   'P 1'
#
loop_
_entity.id
_entity.type
_entity.pdbx_description
1 polymer ?
#
loop_
_entity_poly.entity_id
_entity_poly.type
_entity_poly.pdbx_seq_one_letter_code
_entity_poly.pdbx_strand_id
1 'polypeptide(L)'
;MTAPVDALTLHEQVTLTQLEGTIRDGWHGFVTVGEALLTIRDQRLYRAAHRTFGDYCEQVWGWSRQRAQQLMDAAQTSHALSTIGLQPENERQARELKEAAKVVQHLEPEQIVAVAQYLKTATGSEKPTTSQVKAAAEVAASIDAHATVQHPDTGAEVPLHTLTGEQRAAAIAENVSTGTHERLQRQKDHVQESVMQARSNGKGGWTDWCLSYAQQHLIDTQELRIVIKRDPSGNPKAQALVIDTDTHATIAFGEPADWLKKAVLNLVEEVKA
;
A
#
# COMPACT_ATOMS: atom_id res chain seq x y z
N MET A 1 -38.81 35.67 -12.86
CA MET A 1 -39.37 34.43 -12.27
C MET A 1 -38.19 33.58 -11.83
N THR A 2 -37.79 33.70 -10.57
CA THR A 2 -36.76 32.87 -9.93
C THR A 2 -37.32 31.46 -9.79
N ALA A 3 -36.64 30.46 -10.34
CA ALA A 3 -37.01 29.05 -10.19
C ALA A 3 -37.11 28.70 -8.69
N PRO A 4 -38.06 27.85 -8.28
CA PRO A 4 -38.16 27.45 -6.88
C PRO A 4 -36.89 26.68 -6.50
N VAL A 5 -36.34 27.00 -5.33
CA VAL A 5 -35.33 26.18 -4.66
C VAL A 5 -35.88 24.75 -4.61
N ASP A 6 -35.14 23.76 -5.13
CA ASP A 6 -35.54 22.34 -5.21
C ASP A 6 -35.87 21.79 -3.82
N ALA A 7 -37.12 21.95 -3.38
CA ALA A 7 -37.57 21.53 -2.07
C ALA A 7 -37.61 20.01 -1.97
N LEU A 8 -37.11 19.47 -0.86
CA LEU A 8 -37.22 18.04 -0.55
C LEU A 8 -38.67 17.69 -0.24
N THR A 9 -39.12 16.52 -0.71
CA THR A 9 -40.39 15.93 -0.27
C THR A 9 -40.35 15.58 1.22
N LEU A 10 -41.51 15.42 1.87
CA LEU A 10 -41.57 15.00 3.27
C LEU A 10 -40.83 13.68 3.51
N HIS A 11 -40.92 12.74 2.57
CA HIS A 11 -40.20 11.47 2.66
C HIS A 11 -38.68 11.69 2.64
N GLU A 12 -38.18 12.49 1.71
CA GLU A 12 -36.75 12.81 1.63
C GLU A 12 -36.22 13.55 2.87
N GLN A 13 -37.03 14.42 3.48
CA GLN A 13 -36.66 15.11 4.73
C GLN A 13 -36.56 14.13 5.90
N VAL A 14 -37.50 13.18 6.00
CA VAL A 14 -37.46 12.11 7.00
C VAL A 14 -36.23 11.24 6.79
N THR A 15 -35.97 10.81 5.55
CA THR A 15 -34.80 10.02 5.19
C THR A 15 -33.50 10.75 5.50
N LEU A 16 -33.39 12.04 5.14
CA LEU A 16 -32.22 12.85 5.49
C LEU A 16 -32.01 12.88 7.01
N THR A 17 -33.06 13.15 7.78
CA THR A 17 -32.98 13.21 9.25
C THR A 17 -32.49 11.88 9.85
N GLN A 18 -32.96 10.74 9.33
CA GLN A 18 -32.53 9.41 9.76
C GLN A 18 -31.06 9.13 9.42
N LEU A 19 -30.63 9.48 8.20
CA LEU A 19 -29.24 9.30 7.76
C LEU A 19 -28.29 10.21 8.54
N GLU A 20 -28.68 11.45 8.81
CA GLU A 20 -27.92 12.34 9.68
C GLU A 20 -27.85 11.80 11.12
N GLY A 21 -28.94 11.25 11.65
CA GLY A 21 -28.92 10.55 12.95
C GLY A 21 -27.89 9.43 12.97
N THR A 22 -27.89 8.60 11.93
CA THR A 22 -26.93 7.50 11.74
C THR A 22 -25.48 8.00 11.71
N ILE A 23 -25.21 9.14 11.05
CA ILE A 23 -23.87 9.74 11.00
C ILE A 23 -23.44 10.28 12.38
N ARG A 24 -24.37 10.88 13.14
CA ARG A 24 -24.10 11.37 14.51
C ARG A 24 -23.81 10.21 15.46
N ASP A 25 -24.59 9.15 15.38
CA ASP A 25 -24.44 7.95 16.22
C ASP A 25 -23.20 7.12 15.82
N GLY A 26 -22.78 7.25 14.56
CA GLY A 26 -21.77 6.44 13.87
C GLY A 26 -20.30 6.69 14.25
N TRP A 27 -19.99 7.11 15.47
CA TRP A 27 -18.59 7.25 15.93
C TRP A 27 -17.81 5.92 15.90
N HIS A 28 -18.50 4.77 15.86
CA HIS A 28 -17.89 3.44 15.93
C HIS A 28 -17.87 2.66 14.60
N GLY A 29 -18.54 3.15 13.54
CA GLY A 29 -18.72 2.39 12.29
C GLY A 29 -18.50 3.22 11.03
N PHE A 30 -17.27 3.26 10.51
CA PHE A 30 -16.95 4.04 9.30
C PHE A 30 -17.73 3.58 8.06
N VAL A 31 -18.09 2.29 7.98
CA VAL A 31 -18.90 1.73 6.88
C VAL A 31 -20.28 2.36 6.87
N THR A 32 -20.99 2.32 8.00
CA THR A 32 -22.34 2.89 8.15
C THR A 32 -22.35 4.39 7.88
N VAL A 33 -21.36 5.12 8.37
CA VAL A 33 -21.20 6.57 8.07
C VAL A 33 -21.00 6.79 6.57
N GLY A 34 -20.13 6.01 5.92
CA GLY A 34 -19.88 6.12 4.50
C GLY A 34 -21.10 5.78 3.64
N GLU A 35 -21.89 4.76 4.00
CA GLU A 35 -23.15 4.37 3.34
C GLU A 35 -24.21 5.46 3.46
N ALA A 36 -24.34 6.08 4.64
CA ALA A 36 -25.25 7.20 4.84
C ALA A 36 -24.84 8.42 3.99
N LEU A 37 -23.54 8.75 3.97
CA LEU A 37 -23.01 9.82 3.11
C LEU A 37 -23.20 9.55 1.62
N LEU A 38 -23.05 8.29 1.17
CA LEU A 38 -23.36 7.85 -0.20
C LEU A 38 -24.82 8.11 -0.54
N THR A 39 -25.73 7.67 0.32
CA THR A 39 -27.17 7.85 0.12
C THR A 39 -27.55 9.32 0.03
N ILE A 40 -27.04 10.15 0.96
CA ILE A 40 -27.26 11.61 0.95
C ILE A 40 -26.74 12.26 -0.33
N ARG A 41 -25.54 11.87 -0.78
CA ARG A 41 -24.92 12.41 -1.99
C ARG A 41 -25.70 12.02 -3.24
N ASP A 42 -25.96 10.73 -3.40
CA ASP A 42 -26.49 10.15 -4.64
C ASP A 42 -27.96 10.53 -4.84
N GLN A 43 -28.74 10.64 -3.77
CA GLN A 43 -30.12 11.17 -3.81
C GLN A 43 -30.18 12.70 -3.71
N ARG A 44 -29.03 13.37 -3.60
CA ARG A 44 -28.90 14.83 -3.46
C ARG A 44 -29.79 15.39 -2.33
N LEU A 45 -29.87 14.69 -1.19
CA LEU A 45 -30.75 15.08 -0.08
C LEU A 45 -30.34 16.42 0.55
N TYR A 46 -29.12 16.88 0.32
CA TYR A 46 -28.63 18.17 0.81
C TYR A 46 -29.16 19.39 0.00
N ARG A 47 -29.80 19.18 -1.16
CA ARG A 47 -30.08 20.22 -2.16
C ARG A 47 -31.00 21.35 -1.70
N ALA A 48 -31.83 21.12 -0.67
CA ALA A 48 -32.73 22.14 -0.14
C ALA A 48 -32.01 23.25 0.63
N ALA A 49 -30.88 22.94 1.28
CA ALA A 49 -30.14 23.88 2.12
C ALA A 49 -28.74 24.21 1.60
N HIS A 50 -28.14 23.32 0.79
CA HIS A 50 -26.76 23.44 0.34
C HIS A 50 -26.65 23.27 -1.17
N ARG A 51 -25.86 24.14 -1.80
CA ARG A 51 -25.65 24.13 -3.25
C ARG A 51 -24.83 22.93 -3.70
N THR A 52 -23.83 22.54 -2.91
CA THR A 52 -22.97 21.39 -3.19
C THR A 52 -22.91 20.43 -2.00
N PHE A 53 -22.58 19.17 -2.27
CA PHE A 53 -22.33 18.18 -1.22
C PHE A 53 -21.16 18.59 -0.32
N GLY A 54 -20.17 19.29 -0.87
CA GLY A 54 -19.05 19.83 -0.10
C GLY A 54 -19.50 20.86 0.93
N ASP A 55 -20.34 21.82 0.53
CA ASP A 55 -20.90 22.83 1.43
C ASP A 55 -21.70 22.17 2.56
N TYR A 56 -22.50 21.15 2.24
CA TYR A 56 -23.22 20.35 3.23
C TYR A 56 -22.27 19.67 4.22
N CYS A 57 -21.22 19.01 3.74
CA CYS A 57 -20.25 18.33 4.60
C CYS A 57 -19.55 19.28 5.56
N GLU A 58 -19.16 20.45 5.06
CA GLU A 58 -18.45 21.45 5.85
C GLU A 58 -19.38 22.13 6.87
N GLN A 59 -20.58 22.53 6.46
CA GLN A 59 -21.50 23.29 7.31
C GLN A 59 -22.21 22.43 8.35
N VAL A 60 -22.52 21.16 8.04
CA VAL A 60 -23.25 20.27 8.95
C VAL A 60 -22.31 19.44 9.82
N TRP A 61 -21.20 18.95 9.25
CA TRP A 61 -20.30 18.01 9.93
C TRP A 61 -18.93 18.60 10.27
N GLY A 62 -18.58 19.79 9.75
CA GLY A 62 -17.22 20.35 9.88
C GLY A 62 -16.16 19.54 9.12
N TRP A 63 -16.56 18.71 8.15
CA TRP A 63 -15.66 17.85 7.40
C TRP A 63 -15.38 18.42 6.02
N SER A 64 -14.12 18.32 5.59
CA SER A 64 -13.80 18.59 4.20
C SER A 64 -14.50 17.58 3.29
N ARG A 65 -14.84 18.00 2.07
CA ARG A 65 -15.37 17.10 1.02
C ARG A 65 -14.46 15.88 0.82
N GLN A 66 -13.15 16.04 0.94
CA GLN A 66 -12.19 14.95 0.82
C GLN A 66 -12.36 13.91 1.93
N ARG A 67 -12.57 14.34 3.18
CA ARG A 67 -12.79 13.41 4.30
C ARG A 67 -14.10 12.63 4.12
N ALA A 68 -15.17 13.30 3.69
CA ALA A 68 -16.42 12.62 3.35
C ALA A 68 -16.20 11.59 2.24
N GLN A 69 -15.49 11.95 1.16
CA GLN A 69 -15.18 11.03 0.07
C GLN A 69 -14.36 9.81 0.53
N GLN A 70 -13.41 9.99 1.45
CA GLN A 70 -12.64 8.86 2.02
C GLN A 70 -13.54 7.86 2.77
N LEU A 71 -14.48 8.35 3.58
CA LEU A 71 -15.44 7.48 4.29
C LEU A 71 -16.35 6.72 3.33
N MET A 72 -16.80 7.40 2.28
CA MET A 72 -17.62 6.80 1.22
C MET A 72 -16.86 5.72 0.44
N ASP A 73 -15.63 6.02 0.02
CA ASP A 73 -14.74 5.06 -0.66
C ASP A 73 -14.46 3.83 0.22
N ALA A 74 -14.26 4.05 1.51
CA ALA A 74 -14.00 2.99 2.47
C ALA A 74 -15.22 2.08 2.69
N ALA A 75 -16.42 2.66 2.72
CA ALA A 75 -17.66 1.89 2.77
C ALA A 75 -17.86 1.04 1.50
N GLN A 76 -17.67 1.63 0.32
CA GLN A 76 -17.73 0.89 -0.96
C GLN A 76 -16.70 -0.24 -1.03
N THR A 77 -15.49 0.03 -0.55
CA THR A 77 -14.42 -0.98 -0.46
C THR A 77 -14.82 -2.12 0.47
N SER A 78 -15.36 -1.81 1.64
CA SER A 78 -15.81 -2.83 2.61
C SER A 78 -16.96 -3.68 2.06
N HIS A 79 -17.91 -3.04 1.35
CA HIS A 79 -18.99 -3.75 0.68
C HIS A 79 -18.47 -4.73 -0.39
N ALA A 80 -17.54 -4.29 -1.24
CA ALA A 80 -16.96 -5.16 -2.26
C ALA A 80 -16.21 -6.36 -1.63
N LEU A 81 -15.41 -6.11 -0.60
CA LEU A 81 -14.63 -7.16 0.08
C LEU A 81 -15.50 -8.13 0.88
N SER A 82 -16.72 -7.73 1.27
CA SER A 82 -17.65 -8.61 1.94
C SER A 82 -18.01 -9.85 1.11
N THR A 83 -17.96 -9.75 -0.22
CA THR A 83 -18.23 -10.87 -1.15
C THR A 83 -17.21 -12.00 -1.04
N ILE A 84 -15.98 -11.68 -0.65
CA ILE A 84 -14.91 -12.65 -0.36
C ILE A 84 -14.76 -12.93 1.14
N GLY A 85 -15.73 -12.52 1.95
CA GLY A 85 -15.74 -12.76 3.40
C GLY A 85 -14.78 -11.87 4.21
N LEU A 86 -14.28 -10.77 3.64
CA LEU A 86 -13.35 -9.87 4.31
C LEU A 86 -14.03 -8.57 4.75
N GLN A 87 -13.82 -8.18 6.01
CA GLN A 87 -14.32 -6.92 6.58
C GLN A 87 -13.14 -6.12 7.15
N PRO A 88 -12.81 -4.94 6.58
CA PRO A 88 -11.80 -4.07 7.14
C PRO A 88 -12.21 -3.55 8.53
N GLU A 89 -11.28 -3.52 9.46
CA GLU A 89 -11.54 -3.08 10.85
C GLU A 89 -11.68 -1.56 10.96
N ASN A 90 -11.02 -0.82 10.06
CA ASN A 90 -10.98 0.63 10.09
C ASN A 90 -10.85 1.20 8.67
N GLU A 91 -11.16 2.50 8.54
CA GLU A 91 -11.11 3.23 7.26
C GLU A 91 -9.74 3.16 6.59
N ARG A 92 -8.66 3.20 7.38
CA ARG A 92 -7.30 3.11 6.84
C ARG A 92 -7.06 1.79 6.13
N GLN A 93 -7.45 0.67 6.74
CA GLN A 93 -7.33 -0.65 6.12
C GLN A 93 -8.18 -0.76 4.86
N ALA A 94 -9.43 -0.26 4.89
CA ALA A 94 -10.29 -0.22 3.71
C ALA A 94 -9.63 0.58 2.56
N ARG A 95 -9.03 1.74 2.88
CA ARG A 95 -8.32 2.56 1.90
C ARG A 95 -7.13 1.83 1.27
N GLU A 96 -6.34 1.11 2.07
CA GLU A 96 -5.21 0.32 1.57
C GLU A 96 -5.66 -0.84 0.66
N LEU A 97 -6.87 -1.37 0.88
CA LEU A 97 -7.48 -2.45 0.09
C LEU A 97 -8.27 -1.97 -1.14
N LYS A 98 -8.36 -0.66 -1.39
CA LYS A 98 -9.18 -0.08 -2.47
C LYS A 98 -8.91 -0.71 -3.84
N GLU A 99 -7.64 -0.91 -4.19
CA GLU A 99 -7.28 -1.51 -5.49
C GLU A 99 -7.67 -3.00 -5.55
N ALA A 100 -7.53 -3.74 -4.45
CA ALA A 100 -7.98 -5.13 -4.41
C ALA A 100 -9.51 -5.22 -4.54
N ALA A 101 -10.24 -4.33 -3.89
CA ALA A 101 -11.70 -4.26 -3.99
C ALA A 101 -12.19 -3.97 -5.42
N LYS A 102 -11.50 -3.10 -6.17
CA LYS A 102 -11.81 -2.88 -7.59
C LYS A 102 -11.65 -4.16 -8.41
N VAL A 103 -10.61 -4.95 -8.15
CA VAL A 103 -10.43 -6.24 -8.84
C VAL A 103 -11.56 -7.20 -8.48
N VAL A 104 -11.87 -7.33 -7.19
CA VAL A 104 -12.94 -8.20 -6.67
C VAL A 104 -14.30 -7.89 -7.29
N GLN A 105 -14.63 -6.61 -7.52
CA GLN A 105 -15.88 -6.20 -8.16
C GLN A 105 -16.07 -6.72 -9.60
N HIS A 106 -14.99 -7.11 -10.27
CA HIS A 106 -15.02 -7.61 -11.66
C HIS A 106 -14.75 -9.12 -11.74
N LEU A 107 -14.66 -9.81 -10.59
CA LEU A 107 -14.48 -11.26 -10.57
C LEU A 107 -15.80 -11.97 -10.85
N GLU A 108 -15.71 -13.09 -11.56
CA GLU A 108 -16.82 -14.02 -11.73
C GLU A 108 -17.14 -14.74 -10.41
N PRO A 109 -18.37 -15.24 -10.20
CA PRO A 109 -18.76 -15.89 -8.95
C PRO A 109 -17.82 -17.01 -8.49
N GLU A 110 -17.30 -17.79 -9.43
CA GLU A 110 -16.36 -18.89 -9.14
C GLU A 110 -14.98 -18.39 -8.69
N GLN A 111 -14.53 -17.26 -9.23
CA GLN A 111 -13.29 -16.60 -8.82
C GLN A 111 -13.43 -15.98 -7.43
N ILE A 112 -14.59 -15.39 -7.11
CA ILE A 112 -14.90 -14.88 -5.76
C ILE A 112 -14.81 -16.02 -4.73
N VAL A 113 -15.45 -17.17 -5.01
CA VAL A 113 -15.41 -18.36 -4.16
C VAL A 113 -13.97 -18.85 -3.97
N ALA A 114 -13.19 -18.94 -5.06
CA ALA A 114 -11.81 -19.38 -5.02
C ALA A 114 -10.93 -18.46 -4.16
N VAL A 115 -11.05 -17.13 -4.32
CA VAL A 115 -10.32 -16.16 -3.48
C VAL A 115 -10.72 -16.29 -2.02
N ALA A 116 -12.02 -16.37 -1.71
CA ALA A 116 -12.51 -16.52 -0.35
C ALA A 116 -12.00 -17.81 0.31
N GLN A 117 -12.00 -18.92 -0.42
CA GLN A 117 -11.50 -20.21 0.05
C GLN A 117 -9.99 -20.17 0.29
N TYR A 118 -9.22 -19.60 -0.62
CA TYR A 118 -7.78 -19.39 -0.45
C TYR A 118 -7.48 -18.54 0.79
N LEU A 119 -8.15 -17.40 0.96
CA LEU A 119 -7.92 -16.53 2.11
C LEU A 119 -8.22 -17.26 3.41
N LYS A 120 -9.28 -18.07 3.47
CA LYS A 120 -9.62 -18.88 4.64
C LYS A 120 -8.58 -19.97 4.96
N THR A 121 -8.01 -20.63 3.95
CA THR A 121 -7.04 -21.72 4.15
C THR A 121 -5.64 -21.19 4.42
N ALA A 122 -5.19 -20.18 3.67
CA ALA A 122 -3.83 -19.67 3.73
C ALA A 122 -3.56 -18.84 5.00
N THR A 123 -4.58 -18.18 5.55
CA THR A 123 -4.43 -17.37 6.78
C THR A 123 -4.88 -18.11 8.03
N GLY A 124 -5.58 -19.24 7.89
CA GLY A 124 -6.09 -20.02 9.02
C GLY A 124 -7.00 -19.17 9.93
N SER A 125 -6.56 -18.93 11.16
CA SER A 125 -7.27 -18.05 12.12
C SER A 125 -6.79 -16.59 12.08
N GLU A 126 -5.69 -16.30 11.37
CA GLU A 126 -5.18 -14.94 11.20
C GLU A 126 -5.94 -14.22 10.09
N LYS A 127 -6.05 -12.90 10.19
CA LYS A 127 -6.66 -12.08 9.15
C LYS A 127 -5.67 -11.90 7.99
N PRO A 128 -6.12 -11.95 6.72
CA PRO A 128 -5.22 -11.74 5.60
C PRO A 128 -4.61 -10.34 5.59
N THR A 129 -3.34 -10.27 5.21
CA THR A 129 -2.64 -8.99 4.96
C THR A 129 -3.13 -8.35 3.65
N THR A 130 -3.03 -7.03 3.54
CA THR A 130 -3.38 -6.27 2.32
C THR A 130 -2.70 -6.84 1.07
N SER A 131 -1.43 -7.26 1.19
CA SER A 131 -0.67 -7.82 0.07
C SER A 131 -1.19 -9.20 -0.36
N GLN A 132 -1.59 -10.04 0.59
CA GLN A 132 -2.20 -11.35 0.28
C GLN A 132 -3.54 -11.19 -0.43
N VAL A 133 -4.42 -10.29 0.05
CA VAL A 133 -5.72 -10.04 -0.59
C VAL A 133 -5.55 -9.53 -2.01
N LYS A 134 -4.64 -8.56 -2.20
CA LYS A 134 -4.34 -8.00 -3.51
C LYS A 134 -3.79 -9.06 -4.46
N ALA A 135 -2.79 -9.82 -4.04
CA ALA A 135 -2.19 -10.86 -4.88
C ALA A 135 -3.21 -11.95 -5.24
N ALA A 136 -4.03 -12.41 -4.29
CA ALA A 136 -5.07 -13.41 -4.55
C ALA A 136 -6.11 -12.92 -5.56
N ALA A 137 -6.62 -11.70 -5.39
CA ALA A 137 -7.59 -11.11 -6.31
C ALA A 137 -7.01 -10.96 -7.73
N GLU A 138 -5.77 -10.48 -7.85
CA GLU A 138 -5.12 -10.30 -9.15
C GLU A 138 -4.78 -11.63 -9.84
N VAL A 139 -4.42 -12.68 -9.08
CA VAL A 139 -4.20 -14.01 -9.66
C VAL A 139 -5.52 -14.57 -10.16
N ALA A 140 -6.59 -14.48 -9.37
CA ALA A 140 -7.92 -14.93 -9.78
C ALA A 140 -8.41 -14.23 -11.06
N ALA A 141 -8.23 -12.90 -11.14
CA ALA A 141 -8.59 -12.12 -12.32
C ALA A 141 -7.76 -12.46 -13.58
N SER A 142 -6.55 -13.02 -13.41
CA SER A 142 -5.68 -13.38 -14.54
C SER A 142 -5.97 -14.77 -15.12
N ILE A 143 -6.83 -15.57 -14.47
CA ILE A 143 -7.18 -16.91 -14.95
C ILE A 143 -8.23 -16.77 -16.05
N ASP A 144 -7.81 -17.05 -17.28
CA ASP A 144 -8.67 -17.11 -18.46
C ASP A 144 -9.61 -18.33 -18.40
N ALA A 145 -10.82 -18.21 -18.93
CA ALA A 145 -11.77 -19.31 -19.08
C ALA A 145 -11.24 -20.46 -19.96
N HIS A 146 -10.25 -20.18 -20.81
CA HIS A 146 -9.54 -21.16 -21.63
C HIS A 146 -8.23 -21.66 -21.04
N ALA A 147 -7.86 -21.23 -19.82
CA ALA A 147 -6.66 -21.71 -19.17
C ALA A 147 -6.71 -23.24 -18.95
N THR A 148 -5.58 -23.89 -19.17
CA THR A 148 -5.39 -25.29 -18.76
C THR A 148 -5.10 -25.33 -17.27
N VAL A 149 -5.89 -26.09 -16.53
CA VAL A 149 -5.77 -26.25 -15.08
C VAL A 149 -5.70 -27.72 -14.71
N GLN A 150 -5.18 -28.03 -13.53
CA GLN A 150 -5.25 -29.39 -13.02
C GLN A 150 -6.67 -29.69 -12.52
N HIS A 151 -7.24 -30.79 -13.00
CA HIS A 151 -8.53 -31.28 -12.54
C HIS A 151 -8.45 -31.67 -11.05
N PRO A 152 -9.34 -31.17 -10.18
CA PRO A 152 -9.22 -31.35 -8.74
C PRO A 152 -9.26 -32.83 -8.30
N ASP A 153 -10.11 -33.64 -8.92
CA ASP A 153 -10.27 -35.05 -8.54
C ASP A 153 -9.25 -36.01 -9.18
N THR A 154 -8.75 -35.69 -10.37
CA THR A 154 -7.96 -36.63 -11.20
C THR A 154 -6.51 -36.19 -11.41
N GLY A 155 -6.19 -34.92 -11.15
CA GLY A 155 -4.87 -34.32 -11.41
C GLY A 155 -4.54 -34.13 -12.90
N ALA A 156 -5.43 -34.51 -13.82
CA ALA A 156 -5.20 -34.36 -15.25
C ALA A 156 -5.27 -32.89 -15.68
N GLU A 157 -4.41 -32.49 -16.63
CA GLU A 157 -4.48 -31.17 -17.25
C GLU A 157 -5.68 -31.09 -18.19
N VAL A 158 -6.63 -30.21 -17.85
CA VAL A 158 -7.87 -30.03 -18.61
C VAL A 158 -8.18 -28.54 -18.80
N PRO A 159 -8.85 -28.15 -19.90
CA PRO A 159 -9.30 -26.77 -20.06
C PRO A 159 -10.35 -26.40 -19.00
N LEU A 160 -10.22 -25.24 -18.37
CA LEU A 160 -11.07 -24.81 -17.26
C LEU A 160 -12.57 -24.89 -17.58
N HIS A 161 -12.99 -24.48 -18.79
CA HIS A 161 -14.39 -24.54 -19.23
C HIS A 161 -15.02 -25.95 -19.26
N THR A 162 -14.21 -27.02 -19.27
CA THR A 162 -14.71 -28.41 -19.28
C THR A 162 -15.11 -28.91 -17.91
N LEU A 163 -14.69 -28.21 -16.85
CA LEU A 163 -15.01 -28.54 -15.46
C LEU A 163 -16.41 -28.04 -15.08
N THR A 164 -17.04 -28.75 -14.13
CA THR A 164 -18.24 -28.26 -13.44
C THR A 164 -17.94 -27.00 -12.61
N GLY A 165 -18.95 -26.21 -12.23
CA GLY A 165 -18.72 -24.97 -11.48
C GLY A 165 -17.98 -25.17 -10.15
N GLU A 166 -18.27 -26.27 -9.43
CA GLU A 166 -17.57 -26.63 -8.19
C GLU A 166 -16.11 -27.02 -8.46
N GLN A 167 -15.87 -27.83 -9.49
CA GLN A 167 -14.51 -28.22 -9.89
C GLN A 167 -13.70 -27.03 -10.43
N ARG A 168 -14.33 -26.09 -11.14
CA ARG A 168 -13.69 -24.83 -11.57
C ARG A 168 -13.27 -24.02 -10.38
N ALA A 169 -14.15 -23.80 -9.41
CA ALA A 169 -13.81 -23.06 -8.20
C ALA A 169 -12.63 -23.69 -7.44
N ALA A 170 -12.60 -25.02 -7.31
CA ALA A 170 -11.50 -25.74 -6.68
C ALA A 170 -10.17 -25.61 -7.45
N ALA A 171 -10.20 -25.76 -8.78
CA ALA A 171 -9.01 -25.61 -9.63
C ALA A 171 -8.48 -24.16 -9.63
N ILE A 172 -9.38 -23.17 -9.65
CA ILE A 172 -9.04 -21.75 -9.52
C ILE A 172 -8.43 -21.48 -8.14
N ALA A 173 -8.98 -22.05 -7.06
CA ALA A 173 -8.45 -21.86 -5.71
C ALA A 173 -7.01 -22.37 -5.57
N GLU A 174 -6.70 -23.53 -6.17
CA GLU A 174 -5.34 -24.07 -6.19
C GLU A 174 -4.37 -23.18 -6.97
N ASN A 175 -4.79 -22.71 -8.17
CA ASN A 175 -3.98 -21.76 -8.95
C ASN A 175 -3.79 -20.42 -8.23
N VAL A 176 -4.83 -19.91 -7.56
CA VAL A 176 -4.76 -18.72 -6.72
C VAL A 176 -3.78 -18.95 -5.58
N SER A 177 -3.79 -20.12 -4.95
CA SER A 177 -2.84 -20.46 -3.89
C SER A 177 -1.41 -20.40 -4.39
N THR A 178 -1.08 -21.20 -5.41
CA THR A 178 0.28 -21.28 -5.97
C THR A 178 0.74 -19.92 -6.50
N GLY A 179 -0.08 -19.27 -7.33
CA GLY A 179 0.25 -17.97 -7.92
C GLY A 179 0.43 -16.87 -6.89
N THR A 180 -0.35 -16.89 -5.80
CA THR A 180 -0.20 -15.90 -4.72
C THR A 180 1.09 -16.12 -3.95
N HIS A 181 1.42 -17.36 -3.60
CA HIS A 181 2.67 -17.70 -2.92
C HIS A 181 3.89 -17.26 -3.75
N GLU A 182 3.91 -17.55 -5.04
CA GLU A 182 4.99 -17.13 -5.92
C GLU A 182 5.14 -15.62 -6.01
N ARG A 183 4.03 -14.87 -6.15
CA ARG A 183 4.07 -13.40 -6.22
C ARG A 183 4.61 -12.79 -4.93
N LEU A 184 4.16 -13.29 -3.78
CA LEU A 184 4.63 -12.81 -2.49
C LEU A 184 6.10 -13.16 -2.26
N GLN A 185 6.56 -14.33 -2.71
CA GLN A 185 7.96 -14.71 -2.62
C GLN A 185 8.82 -13.80 -3.49
N ARG A 186 8.45 -13.56 -4.75
CA ARG A 186 9.14 -12.61 -5.63
C ARG A 186 9.20 -11.21 -5.04
N GLN A 187 8.12 -10.76 -4.40
CA GLN A 187 8.10 -9.46 -3.71
C GLN A 187 9.10 -9.43 -2.55
N LYS A 188 9.15 -10.48 -1.72
CA LYS A 188 10.13 -10.60 -0.62
C LYS A 188 11.55 -10.61 -1.15
N ASP A 189 11.82 -11.40 -2.19
CA ASP A 189 13.14 -11.52 -2.80
C ASP A 189 13.58 -10.17 -3.39
N HIS A 190 12.69 -9.46 -4.08
CA HIS A 190 12.98 -8.13 -4.61
C HIS A 190 13.27 -7.09 -3.51
N VAL A 191 12.54 -7.15 -2.39
CA VAL A 191 12.82 -6.31 -1.22
C VAL A 191 14.17 -6.66 -0.61
N GLN A 192 14.48 -7.95 -0.41
CA GLN A 192 15.75 -8.40 0.12
C GLN A 192 16.92 -8.03 -0.78
N GLU A 193 16.78 -8.22 -2.10
CA GLU A 193 17.75 -7.82 -3.10
C GLU A 193 17.95 -6.31 -3.08
N SER A 194 16.87 -5.52 -3.02
CA SER A 194 16.95 -4.06 -2.91
C SER A 194 17.67 -3.62 -1.62
N VAL A 195 17.44 -4.32 -0.49
CA VAL A 195 18.15 -4.07 0.77
C VAL A 195 19.62 -4.45 0.66
N MET A 196 19.95 -5.59 0.06
CA MET A 196 21.34 -6.03 -0.18
C MET A 196 22.07 -5.07 -1.13
N GLN A 197 21.44 -4.66 -2.23
CA GLN A 197 21.97 -3.68 -3.16
C GLN A 197 22.11 -2.29 -2.51
N ALA A 198 21.19 -1.89 -1.64
CA ALA A 198 21.34 -0.66 -0.87
C ALA A 198 22.57 -0.75 0.04
N ARG A 199 22.77 -1.87 0.75
CA ARG A 199 23.95 -2.12 1.59
C ARG A 199 25.25 -2.13 0.78
N SER A 200 25.29 -2.81 -0.38
CA SER A 200 26.49 -2.91 -1.23
C SER A 200 26.83 -1.59 -1.93
N ASN A 201 25.83 -0.81 -2.34
CA ASN A 201 26.03 0.46 -3.03
C ASN A 201 26.24 1.65 -2.08
N GLY A 202 26.36 1.42 -0.76
CA GLY A 202 26.53 2.48 0.25
C GLY A 202 25.31 3.38 0.45
N LYS A 203 24.18 3.09 -0.22
CA LYS A 203 22.90 3.81 -0.02
C LYS A 203 22.20 3.37 1.28
N GLY A 204 22.47 2.15 1.74
CA GLY A 204 21.91 1.49 2.92
C GLY A 204 22.86 1.46 4.12
N GLY A 205 23.32 2.65 4.54
CA GLY A 205 24.18 2.83 5.70
C GLY A 205 25.61 3.19 5.31
N TRP A 206 25.89 4.48 5.15
CA TRP A 206 27.26 4.99 4.94
C TRP A 206 28.21 4.57 6.08
N THR A 207 27.65 4.24 7.26
CA THR A 207 28.35 3.65 8.40
C THR A 207 28.89 2.26 8.13
N ASP A 208 28.10 1.39 7.48
CA ASP A 208 28.49 0.02 7.16
C ASP A 208 29.54 0.00 6.05
N TRP A 209 29.46 0.97 5.12
CA TRP A 209 30.50 1.17 4.14
C TRP A 209 31.85 1.52 4.80
N CYS A 210 31.89 2.42 5.78
CA CYS A 210 33.14 2.76 6.48
C CYS A 210 33.79 1.52 7.11
N LEU A 211 32.99 0.65 7.74
CA LEU A 211 33.49 -0.59 8.35
C LEU A 211 33.99 -1.59 7.31
N SER A 212 33.23 -1.77 6.22
CA SER A 212 33.59 -2.69 5.13
C SER A 212 34.86 -2.21 4.41
N TYR A 213 34.95 -0.90 4.15
CA TYR A 213 36.11 -0.27 3.54
C TYR A 213 37.35 -0.42 4.42
N ALA A 214 37.21 -0.18 5.73
CA ALA A 214 38.28 -0.39 6.70
C ALA A 214 38.80 -1.83 6.67
N GLN A 215 37.90 -2.81 6.67
CA GLN A 215 38.25 -4.23 6.66
C GLN A 215 38.96 -4.66 5.36
N GLN A 216 38.59 -4.08 4.22
CA GLN A 216 39.04 -4.53 2.91
C GLN A 216 40.25 -3.77 2.36
N HIS A 217 40.42 -2.50 2.73
CA HIS A 217 41.33 -1.59 2.04
C HIS A 217 42.31 -0.85 2.95
N LEU A 218 42.03 -0.72 4.25
CA LEU A 218 42.98 -0.11 5.17
C LEU A 218 44.03 -1.14 5.61
N ILE A 219 45.27 -0.70 5.66
CA ILE A 219 46.37 -1.42 6.29
C ILE A 219 46.53 -0.96 7.75
N ASP A 220 47.37 -1.66 8.52
CA ASP A 220 47.55 -1.42 9.96
C ASP A 220 47.92 0.02 10.33
N THR A 221 48.60 0.74 9.42
CA THR A 221 49.02 2.14 9.60
C THR A 221 48.03 3.14 9.03
N GLN A 222 46.84 2.73 8.57
CA GLN A 222 45.86 3.62 7.98
C GLN A 222 44.55 3.65 8.74
N GLU A 223 43.96 4.84 8.79
CA GLU A 223 42.63 5.03 9.38
C GLU A 223 41.75 5.94 8.51
N LEU A 224 40.44 5.69 8.57
CA LEU A 224 39.44 6.56 7.99
C LEU A 224 39.03 7.60 9.04
N ARG A 225 39.23 8.89 8.73
CA ARG A 225 38.81 10.00 9.59
C ARG A 225 37.67 10.78 8.95
N ILE A 226 36.67 11.10 9.76
CA ILE A 226 35.64 12.10 9.42
C ILE A 226 35.88 13.32 10.29
N VAL A 227 36.22 14.44 9.66
CA VAL A 227 36.58 15.68 10.36
C VAL A 227 35.59 16.78 10.02
N ILE A 228 35.35 17.70 10.96
CA ILE A 228 34.54 18.90 10.74
C ILE A 228 35.47 20.11 10.86
N LYS A 229 35.59 20.89 9.79
CA LYS A 229 36.42 22.10 9.71
C LYS A 229 35.55 23.30 9.36
N ARG A 230 35.99 24.52 9.70
CA ARG A 230 35.33 25.74 9.21
C ARG A 230 35.87 26.08 7.82
N ASP A 231 34.97 26.41 6.90
CA ASP A 231 35.33 26.96 5.59
C ASP A 231 35.80 28.43 5.73
N PRO A 232 36.30 29.07 4.65
CA PRO A 232 36.72 30.48 4.68
C PRO A 232 35.59 31.46 5.07
N SER A 233 34.33 31.05 4.96
CA SER A 233 33.16 31.82 5.38
C SER A 233 32.75 31.55 6.85
N GLY A 234 33.47 30.66 7.55
CA GLY A 234 33.23 30.31 8.94
C GLY A 234 32.21 29.18 9.15
N ASN A 235 31.63 28.62 8.08
CA ASN A 235 30.62 27.57 8.19
C ASN A 235 31.28 26.20 8.42
N PRO A 236 30.72 25.35 9.29
CA PRO A 236 31.23 24.00 9.49
C PRO A 236 30.97 23.12 8.26
N LYS A 237 32.01 22.46 7.75
CA LYS A 237 31.96 21.47 6.67
C LYS A 237 32.59 20.17 7.15
N ALA A 238 31.89 19.05 6.92
CA ALA A 238 32.40 17.72 7.16
C ALA A 238 33.24 17.22 5.97
N GLN A 239 34.31 16.50 6.23
CA GLN A 239 35.16 15.89 5.21
C GLN A 239 35.60 14.49 5.67
N ALA A 240 35.54 13.51 4.78
CA ALA A 240 36.04 12.16 5.04
C ALA A 240 37.38 11.94 4.31
N LEU A 241 38.34 11.37 5.03
CA LEU A 241 39.73 11.17 4.59
C LEU A 241 40.22 9.79 4.99
N VAL A 242 41.16 9.24 4.22
CA VAL A 242 42.03 8.14 4.64
C VAL A 242 43.42 8.71 4.92
N ILE A 243 43.96 8.44 6.09
CA ILE A 243 45.23 9.00 6.55
C ILE A 243 46.13 7.87 7.02
N ASP A 244 47.41 7.95 6.68
CA ASP A 244 48.44 7.11 7.27
C ASP A 244 48.89 7.69 8.62
N THR A 245 48.81 6.90 9.68
CA THR A 245 49.02 7.33 11.07
C THR A 245 50.49 7.60 11.38
N ASP A 246 51.41 6.95 10.67
CA ASP A 246 52.85 7.07 10.92
C ASP A 246 53.44 8.30 10.23
N THR A 247 53.03 8.52 8.99
CA THR A 247 53.53 9.63 8.15
C THR A 247 52.64 10.88 8.23
N HIS A 248 51.42 10.74 8.76
CA HIS A 248 50.36 11.75 8.69
C HIS A 248 49.97 12.18 7.26
N ALA A 249 50.34 11.40 6.26
CA ALA A 249 49.99 11.66 4.87
C ALA A 249 48.50 11.37 4.61
N THR A 250 47.84 12.24 3.84
CA THR A 250 46.49 11.96 3.34
C THR A 250 46.59 11.06 2.11
N ILE A 251 45.99 9.89 2.20
CA ILE A 251 46.02 8.85 1.16
C ILE A 251 44.87 9.05 0.16
N ALA A 252 43.68 9.38 0.65
CA ALA A 252 42.51 9.69 -0.16
C ALA A 252 41.60 10.68 0.58
N PHE A 253 40.84 11.51 -0.13
CA PHE A 253 39.93 12.47 0.48
C PHE A 253 38.74 12.81 -0.42
N GLY A 254 37.55 12.92 0.17
CA GLY A 254 36.38 13.46 -0.51
C GLY A 254 36.27 14.98 -0.41
N GLU A 255 35.48 15.59 -1.29
CA GLU A 255 35.12 17.01 -1.16
C GLU A 255 34.36 17.30 0.16
N PRO A 256 34.59 18.47 0.80
CA PRO A 256 33.84 18.88 1.98
C PRO A 256 32.33 19.02 1.72
N ALA A 257 31.50 18.69 2.72
CA ALA A 257 30.04 18.69 2.60
C ALA A 257 29.34 19.24 3.86
N ASP A 258 28.06 19.59 3.72
CA ASP A 258 27.23 20.15 4.80
C ASP A 258 26.78 19.11 5.85
N TRP A 259 26.91 17.81 5.56
CA TRP A 259 26.55 16.74 6.50
C TRP A 259 27.41 15.48 6.33
N LEU A 260 27.56 14.72 7.42
CA LEU A 260 28.49 13.58 7.53
C LEU A 260 28.30 12.53 6.42
N LYS A 261 27.05 12.15 6.13
CA LYS A 261 26.76 11.16 5.07
C LYS A 261 27.31 11.59 3.71
N LYS A 262 27.17 12.87 3.32
CA LYS A 262 27.67 13.34 2.02
C LYS A 262 29.18 13.41 1.98
N ALA A 263 29.83 13.77 3.09
CA ALA A 263 31.30 13.73 3.19
C ALA A 263 31.86 12.32 2.93
N VAL A 264 31.23 11.29 3.50
CA VAL A 264 31.61 9.89 3.26
C VAL A 264 31.31 9.45 1.83
N LEU A 265 30.14 9.83 1.27
CA LEU A 265 29.81 9.53 -0.13
C LEU A 265 30.80 10.18 -1.11
N ASN A 266 31.30 11.38 -0.84
CA ASN A 266 32.32 12.02 -1.66
C ASN A 266 33.65 11.25 -1.60
N LEU A 267 34.02 10.68 -0.45
CA LEU A 267 35.19 9.78 -0.36
C LEU A 267 34.94 8.45 -1.10
N VAL A 268 33.71 7.92 -1.06
CA VAL A 268 33.34 6.72 -1.82
C VAL A 268 33.49 6.95 -3.32
N GLU A 269 33.10 8.12 -3.82
CA GLU A 269 33.28 8.52 -5.22
C GLU A 269 34.77 8.61 -5.57
N GLU A 270 35.59 9.22 -4.71
CA GLU A 270 37.03 9.35 -4.90
C GLU A 270 37.76 7.99 -4.97
N VAL A 271 37.48 7.07 -4.06
CA VAL A 271 38.21 5.78 -4.00
C VAL A 271 37.69 4.76 -5.02
N LYS A 272 36.53 5.02 -5.64
CA LYS A 272 36.01 4.23 -6.76
C LYS A 272 36.52 4.70 -8.12
N ALA A 273 37.06 5.92 -8.20
CA ALA A 273 37.61 6.51 -9.41
C ALA A 273 39.01 5.96 -9.71
#